data_AF-A0A7S2EPC5-F1
#
_entry.id   AF-A0A7S2EPC5-F1
#
_cell.length_a   1.000
_cell.length_b   1.000
_cell.length_c   1.000
_cell.angle_alpha   90.00
_cell.angle_beta   90.00
_cell.angle_gamma   90.00
#
_symmetry.space_group_name_H-M   'P 1'
#
loop_
_entity.id
_entity.type
_entity.pdbx_description
1 polymer ?
#
loop_
_entity_poly.entity_id
_entity_poly.type
_entity_poly.pdbx_seq_one_letter_code
_entity_poly.pdbx_strand_id
1 'polypeptide(L)'
;FPWRTRAPLWKAIFRVITAPVTSPIFFHIYVADVFTSMVKVFQDIMWTLCFVISGDFLLPENLDENDAPHPWQHAFWYKNVVIPLICLFPLWIRFNQCLRRYMDTHKRWPNLANAFKYALSQTVTLFGAFHPLYLLHVHKGNRPDQPSNENGINLFQTFWMGLFITSSLYSFLWDVYMDWGLGRPRFAFLGPRLMFPRQLHYYGVMVIDLVLRSMWV
;
A
#
# COMPACT_ATOMS: atom_id res chain seq x y z
N PHE A 1 -27.65 16.18 -1.91
CA PHE A 1 -26.19 16.37 -2.06
C PHE A 1 -25.89 17.10 -3.36
N PRO A 2 -25.13 18.23 -3.38
CA PRO A 2 -24.94 18.99 -4.61
C PRO A 2 -23.84 18.35 -5.49
N TRP A 3 -24.27 17.56 -6.48
CA TRP A 3 -23.39 16.82 -7.40
C TRP A 3 -22.47 17.72 -8.23
N ARG A 4 -22.93 18.92 -8.60
CA ARG A 4 -22.15 19.87 -9.43
C ARG A 4 -20.91 20.40 -8.72
N THR A 5 -20.95 20.62 -7.41
CA THR A 5 -19.80 21.10 -6.63
C THR A 5 -18.72 20.04 -6.46
N ARG A 6 -19.06 18.74 -6.58
CA ARG A 6 -18.11 17.62 -6.48
C ARG A 6 -17.59 17.14 -7.84
N ALA A 7 -18.11 17.66 -8.95
CA ALA A 7 -17.65 17.29 -10.29
C ALA A 7 -16.13 17.46 -10.51
N PRO A 8 -15.45 18.49 -9.97
CA PRO A 8 -13.99 18.61 -10.09
C PRO A 8 -13.24 17.46 -9.40
N LEU A 9 -13.74 17.00 -8.25
CA LEU A 9 -13.14 15.87 -7.52
C LEU A 9 -13.27 14.58 -8.33
N TRP A 10 -14.45 14.28 -8.86
CA TRP A 10 -14.66 13.09 -9.70
C TRP A 10 -13.80 13.11 -10.96
N LYS A 11 -13.65 14.28 -11.60
CA LYS A 11 -12.73 14.47 -12.73
C LYS A 11 -11.27 14.21 -12.32
N ALA A 12 -10.86 14.67 -11.14
CA ALA A 12 -9.51 14.42 -10.64
C ALA A 12 -9.27 12.93 -10.37
N ILE A 13 -10.21 12.25 -9.70
CA ILE A 13 -10.15 10.79 -9.46
C ILE A 13 -10.03 10.04 -10.77
N PHE A 14 -10.87 10.37 -11.76
CA PHE A 14 -10.79 9.76 -13.09
C PHE A 14 -9.40 9.95 -13.71
N ARG A 15 -8.87 11.18 -13.70
CA ARG A 15 -7.52 11.46 -14.23
C ARG A 15 -6.42 10.68 -13.51
N VAL A 16 -6.55 10.52 -12.18
CA VAL A 16 -5.64 9.73 -11.36
C VAL A 16 -5.65 8.26 -11.79
N ILE A 17 -6.83 7.66 -11.93
CA ILE A 17 -6.97 6.25 -12.34
C ILE A 17 -6.48 6.03 -13.78
N THR A 18 -6.64 7.01 -14.67
CA THR A 18 -6.19 6.92 -16.07
C THR A 18 -4.70 7.22 -16.27
N ALA A 19 -3.89 7.37 -15.21
CA ALA A 19 -2.44 7.50 -15.38
C ALA A 19 -1.88 6.26 -16.11
N PRO A 20 -1.00 6.41 -17.13
CA PRO A 20 -0.18 7.58 -17.48
C PRO A 20 -0.76 8.50 -18.58
N VAL A 21 -2.03 8.31 -18.98
CA VAL A 21 -2.61 9.04 -20.14
C VAL A 21 -2.62 10.55 -19.90
N THR A 22 -2.90 10.98 -18.66
CA THR A 22 -2.95 12.39 -18.29
C THR A 22 -1.72 12.83 -17.50
N SER A 23 -1.21 14.03 -17.80
CA SER A 23 -0.13 14.63 -17.02
C SER A 23 -0.60 14.95 -15.58
N PRO A 24 0.13 14.50 -14.54
CA PRO A 24 -0.28 14.69 -13.16
C PRO A 24 0.12 16.08 -12.63
N ILE A 25 -0.88 16.86 -12.20
CA ILE A 25 -0.67 18.08 -11.40
C ILE A 25 -0.56 17.73 -9.91
N PHE A 26 -0.15 18.69 -9.08
CA PHE A 26 -0.02 18.51 -7.62
C PHE A 26 -1.26 17.87 -6.98
N PHE A 27 -2.46 18.34 -7.34
CA PHE A 27 -3.70 17.79 -6.77
C PHE A 27 -3.93 16.32 -7.15
N HIS A 28 -3.62 15.91 -8.38
CA HIS A 28 -3.73 14.50 -8.78
C HIS A 28 -2.75 13.61 -8.01
N ILE A 29 -1.54 14.12 -7.73
CA ILE A 29 -0.53 13.41 -6.94
C ILE A 29 -1.03 13.22 -5.51
N TYR A 30 -1.56 14.29 -4.89
CA TYR A 30 -2.13 14.23 -3.55
C TYR A 30 -3.29 13.21 -3.46
N VAL A 31 -4.23 13.22 -4.41
CA VAL A 31 -5.33 12.25 -4.44
C VAL A 31 -4.82 10.81 -4.57
N ALA A 32 -3.80 10.59 -5.40
CA ALA A 32 -3.20 9.27 -5.56
C ALA A 32 -2.45 8.81 -4.30
N ASP A 33 -1.80 9.72 -3.57
CA ASP A 33 -1.20 9.43 -2.27
C ASP A 33 -2.27 8.96 -1.27
N VAL A 34 -3.40 9.66 -1.21
CA VAL A 34 -4.55 9.23 -0.39
C VAL A 34 -5.01 7.82 -0.77
N PHE A 35 -5.02 7.45 -2.05
CA PHE A 35 -5.38 6.08 -2.47
C PHE A 35 -4.41 5.03 -1.92
N THR A 36 -3.11 5.33 -1.82
CA THR A 36 -2.13 4.39 -1.21
C THR A 36 -2.40 4.14 0.27
N SER A 37 -2.99 5.10 0.99
CA SER A 37 -3.45 4.91 2.37
C SER A 37 -4.82 4.24 2.50
N MET A 38 -5.58 4.11 1.40
CA MET A 38 -6.94 3.55 1.39
C MET A 38 -7.01 2.06 1.03
N VAL A 39 -5.87 1.37 0.92
CA VAL A 39 -5.83 -0.06 0.51
C VAL A 39 -6.73 -0.93 1.38
N LYS A 40 -6.68 -0.77 2.71
CA LYS A 40 -7.55 -1.52 3.64
C LYS A 40 -9.03 -1.20 3.43
N VAL A 41 -9.36 0.08 3.25
CA VAL A 41 -10.73 0.51 2.95
C VAL A 41 -11.24 -0.11 1.65
N PHE A 42 -10.41 -0.21 0.61
CA PHE A 42 -10.79 -0.86 -0.64
C PHE A 42 -10.99 -2.38 -0.47
N GLN A 43 -10.18 -3.04 0.36
CA GLN A 43 -10.39 -4.44 0.73
C GLN A 43 -11.71 -4.64 1.47
N ASP A 44 -12.02 -3.78 2.44
CA ASP A 44 -13.25 -3.87 3.24
C ASP A 44 -14.49 -3.61 2.39
N ILE A 45 -14.43 -2.65 1.46
CA ILE A 45 -15.50 -2.40 0.49
C ILE A 45 -15.71 -3.65 -0.38
N MET A 46 -14.64 -4.26 -0.90
CA MET A 46 -14.76 -5.47 -1.71
C MET A 46 -15.33 -6.64 -0.90
N TRP A 47 -14.85 -6.85 0.33
CA TRP A 47 -15.36 -7.87 1.23
C TRP A 47 -16.85 -7.66 1.50
N THR A 48 -17.25 -6.43 1.82
CA THR A 48 -18.66 -6.08 2.08
C THR A 48 -19.54 -6.30 0.85
N LEU A 49 -19.04 -5.97 -0.34
CA LEU A 49 -19.75 -6.25 -1.59
C LEU A 49 -19.94 -7.76 -1.80
N CYS A 50 -18.90 -8.56 -1.60
CA CYS A 50 -18.99 -10.02 -1.69
C CYS A 50 -19.96 -10.59 -0.65
N PHE A 51 -19.93 -10.11 0.59
CA PHE A 51 -20.82 -10.51 1.68
C PHE A 51 -22.30 -10.20 1.37
N VAL A 52 -22.60 -9.01 0.82
CA VAL A 52 -23.97 -8.63 0.45
C VAL A 52 -24.45 -9.38 -0.79
N ILE A 53 -23.60 -9.56 -1.82
CA ILE A 53 -23.98 -10.22 -3.07
C ILE A 53 -24.16 -11.73 -2.88
N SER A 54 -23.34 -12.36 -2.05
CA SER A 54 -23.45 -13.79 -1.72
C SER A 54 -24.72 -14.12 -0.94
N GLY A 55 -25.34 -13.12 -0.29
CA GLY A 55 -26.47 -13.34 0.60
C GLY A 55 -26.07 -13.92 1.95
N ASP A 56 -24.77 -13.91 2.27
CA ASP A 56 -24.24 -14.52 3.49
C ASP A 56 -24.81 -13.91 4.78
N PHE A 57 -25.30 -12.67 4.71
CA PHE A 57 -25.99 -12.02 5.83
C PHE A 57 -27.33 -12.68 6.20
N LEU A 58 -27.87 -13.56 5.35
CA LEU A 58 -29.08 -14.34 5.61
C LEU A 58 -28.79 -15.72 6.22
N LEU A 59 -27.52 -16.13 6.26
CA LEU A 59 -27.14 -17.43 6.81
C LEU A 59 -27.39 -17.44 8.33
N PRO A 60 -27.98 -18.52 8.87
CA PRO A 60 -28.17 -18.65 10.31
C PRO A 60 -26.81 -18.74 11.01
N GLU A 61 -26.70 -18.14 12.19
CA GLU A 61 -25.46 -18.10 12.98
C GLU A 61 -25.01 -19.50 13.47
N ASN A 62 -25.93 -20.48 13.46
CA ASN A 62 -25.73 -21.87 13.88
C ASN A 62 -25.46 -22.81 12.70
N LEU A 63 -24.58 -22.45 11.77
CA LEU A 63 -24.08 -23.40 10.77
C LEU A 63 -23.14 -24.41 11.47
N ASP A 64 -23.29 -25.70 11.14
CA ASP A 64 -22.39 -26.74 11.61
C ASP A 64 -20.94 -26.40 11.21
N GLU A 65 -19.96 -26.74 12.06
CA GLU A 65 -18.52 -26.44 11.86
C GLU A 65 -17.96 -26.94 10.51
N ASN A 66 -18.67 -27.86 9.85
CA ASN A 66 -18.33 -28.39 8.53
C ASN A 66 -18.77 -27.51 7.35
N ASP A 67 -19.77 -26.64 7.53
CA ASP A 67 -20.19 -25.65 6.54
C ASP A 67 -19.45 -24.33 6.82
N ALA A 68 -18.27 -24.19 6.21
CA ALA A 68 -17.46 -23.00 6.39
C ALA A 68 -18.25 -21.74 5.97
N PRO A 69 -18.55 -20.81 6.91
CA PRO A 69 -19.17 -19.56 6.53
C PRO A 69 -18.26 -18.81 5.55
N HIS A 70 -18.87 -18.17 4.54
CA HIS A 70 -18.20 -17.39 3.49
C HIS A 70 -17.26 -18.20 2.55
N PRO A 71 -17.73 -19.23 1.82
CA PRO A 71 -16.88 -20.06 0.96
C PRO A 71 -16.13 -19.25 -0.12
N TRP A 72 -16.68 -18.11 -0.54
CA TRP A 72 -16.05 -17.20 -1.50
C TRP A 72 -14.76 -16.56 -0.97
N GLN A 73 -14.58 -16.42 0.35
CA GLN A 73 -13.38 -15.82 0.94
C GLN A 73 -12.12 -16.65 0.69
N HIS A 74 -12.30 -17.97 0.58
CA HIS A 74 -11.24 -18.94 0.34
C HIS A 74 -11.11 -19.33 -1.14
N ALA A 75 -12.05 -18.88 -1.98
CA ALA A 75 -11.99 -19.12 -3.40
C ALA A 75 -10.71 -18.50 -4.00
N PHE A 76 -10.08 -19.23 -4.92
CA PHE A 76 -8.83 -18.83 -5.56
C PHE A 76 -8.92 -17.43 -6.18
N TRP A 77 -10.04 -17.11 -6.86
CA TRP A 77 -10.22 -15.81 -7.50
C TRP A 77 -10.22 -14.65 -6.48
N TYR A 78 -10.81 -14.83 -5.29
CA TYR A 78 -10.87 -13.78 -4.29
C TYR A 78 -9.49 -13.58 -3.65
N LYS A 79 -8.94 -14.65 -3.08
CA LYS A 79 -7.70 -14.62 -2.31
C LYS A 79 -6.47 -14.34 -3.16
N ASN A 80 -6.35 -14.95 -4.33
CA ASN A 80 -5.12 -14.91 -5.13
C ASN A 80 -5.17 -13.91 -6.29
N VAL A 81 -6.35 -13.37 -6.63
CA VAL A 81 -6.49 -12.42 -7.74
C VAL A 81 -7.02 -11.08 -7.24
N VAL A 82 -8.21 -11.05 -6.62
CA VAL A 82 -8.86 -9.79 -6.24
C VAL A 82 -8.10 -9.04 -5.15
N ILE A 83 -7.74 -9.70 -4.04
CA ILE A 83 -7.03 -9.06 -2.94
C ILE A 83 -5.67 -8.47 -3.39
N PRO A 84 -4.81 -9.22 -4.10
CA PRO A 84 -3.55 -8.68 -4.61
C PRO A 84 -3.75 -7.51 -5.58
N LEU A 85 -4.74 -7.57 -6.48
CA LEU A 85 -5.02 -6.48 -7.41
C LEU A 85 -5.43 -5.20 -6.68
N ILE A 86 -6.28 -5.30 -5.64
CA ILE A 86 -6.68 -4.16 -4.82
C ILE A 86 -5.48 -3.55 -4.10
N CYS A 87 -4.57 -4.38 -3.56
CA CYS A 87 -3.34 -3.90 -2.92
C CYS A 87 -2.41 -3.17 -3.89
N LEU A 88 -2.23 -3.71 -5.10
CA LEU A 88 -1.28 -3.19 -6.08
C LEU A 88 -1.82 -1.96 -6.82
N PHE A 89 -3.14 -1.83 -6.96
CA PHE A 89 -3.78 -0.81 -7.78
C PHE A 89 -3.35 0.63 -7.44
N PRO A 90 -3.36 1.09 -6.17
CA PRO A 90 -2.91 2.44 -5.84
C PRO A 90 -1.42 2.67 -6.13
N LEU A 91 -0.58 1.67 -5.87
CA LEU A 91 0.86 1.77 -6.09
C LEU A 91 1.20 1.82 -7.59
N TRP A 92 0.47 1.04 -8.40
CA TRP A 92 0.58 1.06 -9.86
C TRP A 92 0.24 2.43 -10.44
N ILE A 93 -0.83 3.07 -9.93
CA ILE A 93 -1.19 4.44 -10.32
C ILE A 93 -0.06 5.41 -10.00
N ARG A 94 0.50 5.39 -8.79
CA ARG A 94 1.59 6.30 -8.39
C ARG A 94 2.83 6.09 -9.24
N PHE A 95 3.20 4.85 -9.50
CA PHE A 95 4.30 4.49 -10.39
C PHE A 95 4.11 5.12 -11.78
N ASN A 96 2.94 4.93 -12.40
CA ASN A 96 2.63 5.50 -13.71
C ASN A 96 2.61 7.04 -13.70
N GLN A 97 2.12 7.67 -12.63
CA GLN A 97 2.20 9.13 -12.50
C GLN A 97 3.65 9.63 -12.44
N CYS A 98 4.53 8.94 -11.70
CA CYS A 98 5.93 9.30 -11.61
C CYS A 98 6.65 9.13 -12.97
N LEU A 99 6.37 8.04 -13.69
CA LEU A 99 6.88 7.84 -15.05
C LEU A 99 6.36 8.91 -16.01
N ARG A 100 5.06 9.20 -15.97
CA ARG A 100 4.47 10.23 -16.82
C ARG A 100 5.12 11.59 -16.58
N ARG A 101 5.35 11.95 -15.31
CA ARG A 101 6.02 13.21 -14.95
C ARG A 101 7.48 13.23 -15.40
N TYR A 102 8.17 12.08 -15.40
CA TYR A 102 9.50 11.98 -16.01
C TYR A 102 9.43 12.23 -17.52
N MET A 103 8.47 11.63 -18.23
CA MET A 103 8.29 11.86 -19.68
C MET A 103 7.99 13.32 -19.99
N ASP A 104 7.12 13.98 -19.22
CA ASP A 104 6.73 15.37 -19.48
C ASP A 104 7.85 16.38 -19.14
N THR A 105 8.72 16.08 -18.17
CA THR A 105 9.75 17.04 -17.69
C THR A 105 11.17 16.69 -18.10
N HIS A 106 11.42 15.46 -18.55
CA HIS A 106 12.74 14.85 -18.79
C HIS A 106 13.72 14.90 -17.61
N LYS A 107 13.26 15.25 -16.40
CA LYS A 107 14.09 15.31 -15.19
C LYS A 107 14.10 13.95 -14.51
N ARG A 108 15.27 13.28 -14.54
CA ARG A 108 15.46 11.98 -13.86
C ARG A 108 15.22 12.09 -12.35
N TRP A 109 15.81 13.09 -11.72
CA TRP A 109 15.57 13.42 -10.31
C TRP A 109 14.53 14.53 -10.17
N PRO A 110 13.54 14.44 -9.25
CA PRO A 110 13.23 13.33 -8.35
C PRO A 110 12.33 12.23 -8.96
N ASN A 111 11.88 12.39 -10.21
CA ASN A 111 10.76 11.62 -10.75
C ASN A 111 11.01 10.10 -10.83
N LEU A 112 12.16 9.67 -11.36
CA LEU A 112 12.49 8.25 -11.50
C LEU A 112 12.77 7.59 -10.15
N ALA A 113 13.34 8.32 -9.20
CA ALA A 113 13.59 7.80 -7.86
C ALA A 113 12.27 7.61 -7.09
N ASN A 114 11.31 8.52 -7.28
CA ASN A 114 9.97 8.33 -6.75
C ASN A 114 9.23 7.16 -7.44
N ALA A 115 9.41 6.99 -8.77
CA ALA A 115 8.90 5.80 -9.46
C ALA A 115 9.51 4.51 -8.88
N PHE A 116 10.82 4.50 -8.60
CA PHE A 116 11.49 3.38 -7.95
C PHE A 116 10.95 3.10 -6.54
N LYS A 117 10.62 4.14 -5.76
CA LYS A 117 9.91 4.00 -4.46
C LYS A 117 8.67 3.12 -4.57
N TYR A 118 7.80 3.45 -5.53
CA TYR A 118 6.55 2.72 -5.75
C TYR A 118 6.77 1.37 -6.41
N ALA A 119 7.79 1.19 -7.25
CA ALA A 119 8.15 -0.10 -7.82
C ALA A 119 8.61 -1.09 -6.75
N LEU A 120 9.51 -0.66 -5.84
CA LEU A 120 9.94 -1.48 -4.70
C LEU A 120 8.75 -1.89 -3.82
N SER A 121 7.88 -0.94 -3.50
CA SER A 121 6.68 -1.19 -2.68
C SER A 121 5.74 -2.21 -3.35
N GLN A 122 5.59 -2.13 -4.68
CA GLN A 122 4.83 -3.11 -5.46
C GLN A 122 5.48 -4.49 -5.43
N THR A 123 6.80 -4.58 -5.61
CA THR A 123 7.51 -5.86 -5.53
C THR A 123 7.32 -6.52 -4.17
N VAL A 124 7.49 -5.78 -3.07
CA VAL A 124 7.27 -6.32 -1.71
C VAL A 124 5.83 -6.80 -1.53
N THR A 125 4.86 -6.01 -2.00
CA THR A 125 3.44 -6.35 -1.93
C THR A 125 3.11 -7.59 -2.77
N LEU A 126 3.68 -7.71 -3.98
CA LEU A 126 3.51 -8.84 -4.87
C LEU A 126 4.06 -10.12 -4.24
N PHE A 127 5.30 -10.07 -3.75
CA PHE A 127 5.91 -11.21 -3.07
C PHE A 127 5.14 -11.58 -1.80
N GLY A 128 4.61 -10.61 -1.04
CA GLY A 128 3.78 -10.88 0.13
C GLY A 128 2.42 -11.49 -0.22
N ALA A 129 1.81 -11.04 -1.31
CA ALA A 129 0.52 -11.52 -1.80
C ALA A 129 0.60 -12.95 -2.37
N PHE A 130 1.68 -13.26 -3.09
CA PHE A 130 1.89 -14.57 -3.72
C PHE A 130 2.67 -15.55 -2.84
N HIS A 131 3.32 -15.09 -1.75
CA HIS A 131 4.02 -16.01 -0.86
C HIS A 131 3.09 -16.69 0.13
N PRO A 132 3.21 -18.01 0.31
CA PRO A 132 2.37 -18.78 1.20
C PRO A 132 2.81 -18.73 2.66
N LEU A 133 3.25 -17.59 3.19
CA LEU A 133 3.48 -17.48 4.65
C LEU A 133 2.16 -17.64 5.42
N TYR A 134 1.04 -17.31 4.77
CA TYR A 134 -0.30 -17.70 5.19
C TYR A 134 -0.56 -19.21 5.06
N LEU A 135 -0.10 -19.89 3.99
CA LEU A 135 -0.31 -21.35 3.86
C LEU A 135 0.58 -22.14 4.82
N LEU A 136 1.78 -21.66 5.17
CA LEU A 136 2.69 -22.36 6.06
C LEU A 136 2.19 -22.34 7.52
N HIS A 137 1.61 -21.23 7.98
CA HIS A 137 0.96 -21.16 9.30
C HIS A 137 -0.34 -21.97 9.35
N VAL A 138 -1.15 -21.94 8.28
CA VAL A 138 -2.39 -22.74 8.17
C VAL A 138 -2.09 -24.25 8.10
N HIS A 139 -1.04 -24.69 7.41
CA HIS A 139 -0.66 -26.12 7.39
C HIS A 139 -0.05 -26.60 8.71
N LYS A 140 0.60 -25.72 9.48
CA LYS A 140 1.15 -26.05 10.81
C LYS A 140 0.06 -26.24 11.87
N GLY A 141 -1.06 -25.51 11.77
CA GLY A 141 -2.19 -25.66 12.70
C GLY A 141 -2.99 -26.96 12.55
N ASN A 142 -2.91 -27.61 11.38
CA ASN A 142 -3.75 -28.76 11.03
C ASN A 142 -3.04 -30.14 11.09
N ARG A 143 -1.82 -30.23 11.63
CA ARG A 143 -1.15 -31.52 11.86
C ARG A 143 -0.62 -31.62 13.29
N PRO A 144 -1.32 -32.34 14.20
CA PRO A 144 -0.65 -32.89 15.35
C PRO A 144 0.32 -33.96 14.83
N ASP A 145 1.53 -34.03 15.38
CA ASP A 145 2.45 -35.17 15.25
C ASP A 145 3.38 -35.22 14.02
N GLN A 146 4.10 -34.13 13.73
CA GLN A 146 5.36 -34.26 12.96
C GLN A 146 6.50 -33.49 13.65
N PRO A 147 7.64 -34.13 13.98
CA PRO A 147 8.77 -33.43 14.56
C PRO A 147 9.28 -32.39 13.56
N SER A 148 9.09 -31.13 13.91
CA SER A 148 9.57 -29.99 13.13
C SER A 148 11.09 -30.08 13.08
N ASN A 149 11.64 -30.22 11.87
CA ASN A 149 13.03 -29.88 11.64
C ASN A 149 13.10 -28.34 11.67
N GLU A 150 13.28 -27.77 12.87
CA GLU A 150 13.05 -26.34 13.19
C GLU A 150 14.07 -25.36 12.60
N ASN A 151 15.09 -25.85 11.89
CA ASN A 151 16.23 -25.03 11.45
C ASN A 151 16.25 -24.71 9.95
N GLY A 152 15.16 -24.97 9.22
CA GLY A 152 15.03 -24.53 7.84
C GLY A 152 14.73 -23.05 7.77
N ILE A 153 15.76 -22.19 7.71
CA ILE A 153 15.57 -20.78 7.35
C ILE A 153 14.88 -20.77 5.98
N ASN A 154 13.63 -20.31 5.94
CA ASN A 154 12.91 -20.10 4.69
C ASN A 154 13.61 -18.96 3.94
N LEU A 155 14.59 -19.30 3.09
CA LEU A 155 15.41 -18.34 2.34
C LEU A 155 14.54 -17.29 1.64
N PHE A 156 13.39 -17.70 1.12
CA PHE A 156 12.39 -16.81 0.54
C PHE A 156 11.84 -15.80 1.56
N GLN A 157 11.44 -16.24 2.76
CA GLN A 157 10.90 -15.36 3.82
C GLN A 157 11.94 -14.35 4.27
N THR A 158 13.19 -14.79 4.46
CA THR A 158 14.30 -13.89 4.80
C THR A 158 14.55 -12.88 3.69
N PHE A 159 14.53 -13.32 2.43
CA PHE A 159 14.68 -12.45 1.27
C PHE A 159 13.53 -11.42 1.18
N TRP A 160 12.28 -11.87 1.31
CA TRP A 160 11.11 -11.00 1.29
C TRP A 160 11.13 -9.98 2.43
N MET A 161 11.49 -10.40 3.65
CA MET A 161 11.64 -9.50 4.79
C MET A 161 12.76 -8.47 4.55
N GLY A 162 13.88 -8.89 3.95
CA GLY A 162 14.94 -7.97 3.52
C GLY A 162 14.46 -6.95 2.48
N LEU A 163 13.66 -7.37 1.50
CA LEU A 163 13.02 -6.46 0.54
C LEU A 163 12.04 -5.50 1.22
N PHE A 164 11.23 -5.99 2.17
CA PHE A 164 10.28 -5.18 2.93
C PHE A 164 11.03 -4.09 3.70
N ILE A 165 12.04 -4.47 4.49
CA ILE A 165 12.85 -3.54 5.27
C ILE A 165 13.51 -2.51 4.35
N THR A 166 14.09 -2.94 3.22
CA THR A 166 14.72 -2.04 2.25
C THR A 166 13.72 -1.05 1.66
N SER A 167 12.53 -1.51 1.26
CA SER A 167 11.47 -0.66 0.71
C SER A 167 10.93 0.34 1.75
N SER A 168 10.77 -0.10 2.99
CA SER A 168 10.33 0.71 4.12
C SER A 168 11.36 1.81 4.47
N LEU A 169 12.63 1.44 4.61
CA LEU A 169 13.73 2.38 4.87
C LEU A 169 13.90 3.38 3.73
N TYR A 170 13.87 2.92 2.47
CA TYR A 170 13.99 3.82 1.31
C TYR A 170 12.88 4.88 1.32
N SER A 171 11.65 4.47 1.65
CA SER A 171 10.51 5.37 1.70
C SER A 171 10.59 6.34 2.89
N PHE A 172 11.00 5.87 4.07
CA PHE A 172 11.24 6.74 5.23
C PHE A 172 12.33 7.79 4.94
N LEU A 173 13.46 7.36 4.38
CA LEU A 173 14.56 8.26 4.01
C LEU A 173 14.11 9.29 2.97
N TRP A 174 13.25 8.89 2.03
CA TRP A 174 12.65 9.82 1.08
C TRP A 174 11.84 10.90 1.79
N ASP A 175 10.92 10.51 2.66
CA ASP A 175 9.99 11.44 3.30
C ASP A 175 10.77 12.45 4.19
N VAL A 176 11.78 11.96 4.93
CA VAL A 176 12.64 12.79 5.78
C VAL A 176 13.56 13.73 4.98
N TYR A 177 14.28 13.21 3.99
CA TYR A 177 15.31 13.98 3.27
C TYR A 177 14.74 14.82 2.12
N MET A 178 13.88 14.22 1.29
CA MET A 178 13.37 14.86 0.08
C MET A 178 12.18 15.75 0.35
N ASP A 179 11.18 15.22 1.05
CA ASP A 179 9.93 15.95 1.24
C ASP A 179 10.08 16.98 2.38
N TRP A 180 10.76 16.62 3.48
CA TRP A 180 10.84 17.49 4.65
C TRP A 180 12.17 18.23 4.78
N GLY A 181 13.19 17.84 4.00
CA GLY A 181 14.44 18.59 3.88
C GLY A 181 15.41 18.45 5.05
N LEU A 182 15.32 17.36 5.82
CA LEU A 182 16.31 17.05 6.87
C LEU A 182 17.72 17.00 6.25
N GLY A 183 18.70 17.62 6.93
CA GLY A 183 20.07 17.75 6.41
C GLY A 183 20.39 19.10 5.76
N ARG A 184 19.47 20.06 5.77
CA ARG A 184 19.70 21.45 5.30
C ARG A 184 19.93 22.41 6.48
N PRO A 185 21.18 22.58 6.97
CA PRO A 185 21.45 23.36 8.20
C PRO A 185 21.00 24.82 8.11
N ARG A 186 20.97 25.39 6.90
CA ARG A 186 20.53 26.77 6.64
C ARG A 186 19.07 27.06 7.03
N PHE A 187 18.24 26.02 7.17
CA PHE A 187 16.82 26.14 7.49
C PHE A 187 16.44 25.30 8.72
N ALA A 188 17.34 25.23 9.71
CA ALA A 188 17.17 24.36 10.88
C ALA A 188 16.93 22.89 10.49
N PHE A 189 17.64 22.38 9.49
CA PHE A 189 17.45 21.01 8.99
C PHE A 189 16.02 20.73 8.50
N LEU A 190 15.35 21.70 7.89
CA LEU A 190 14.03 21.53 7.29
C LEU A 190 13.97 22.14 5.88
N GLY A 191 12.88 21.88 5.18
CA GLY A 191 12.60 22.45 3.87
C GLY A 191 12.44 23.98 3.91
N PRO A 192 12.73 24.69 2.80
CA PRO A 192 12.66 26.15 2.74
C PRO A 192 11.22 26.70 2.81
N ARG A 193 10.20 25.85 2.64
CA ARG A 193 8.79 26.21 2.72
C ARG A 193 8.10 25.28 3.71
N LEU A 194 7.71 25.82 4.85
CA LEU A 194 6.96 25.13 5.88
C LEU A 194 5.50 25.59 5.83
N MET A 195 4.58 24.63 5.88
CA MET A 195 3.14 24.88 5.96
C MET A 195 2.71 25.32 7.38
N PHE A 196 3.36 24.79 8.41
CA PHE A 196 3.08 25.10 9.81
C PHE A 196 4.21 25.96 10.41
N PRO A 197 3.87 26.92 11.28
CA PRO A 197 4.86 27.85 11.84
C PRO A 197 5.81 27.20 12.85
N ARG A 198 5.39 26.15 13.57
CA ARG A 198 6.19 25.50 14.62
C ARG A 198 7.00 24.33 14.06
N GLN A 199 8.32 24.46 14.12
CA GLN A 199 9.27 23.44 13.63
C GLN A 199 9.18 22.11 14.38
N LEU A 200 8.82 22.13 15.67
CA LEU A 200 8.71 20.93 16.50
C LEU A 200 7.72 19.90 15.94
N HIS A 201 6.64 20.35 15.29
CA HIS A 201 5.69 19.44 14.68
C HIS A 201 6.34 18.59 13.59
N TYR A 202 7.27 19.16 12.82
CA TYR A 202 7.97 18.41 11.78
C TYR A 202 8.82 17.30 12.37
N TYR A 203 9.65 17.55 13.38
CA TYR A 203 10.42 16.47 13.98
C TYR A 203 9.54 15.40 14.65
N GLY A 204 8.43 15.82 15.29
CA GLY A 204 7.46 14.89 15.86
C GLY A 204 6.85 13.94 14.82
N VAL A 205 6.42 14.47 13.67
CA VAL A 205 5.87 13.63 12.59
C VAL A 205 6.94 12.69 12.02
N MET A 206 8.25 13.04 12.07
CA MET A 206 9.32 12.19 11.50
C MET A 206 9.46 10.93 12.35
N VAL A 207 9.44 11.12 13.68
CA VAL A 207 9.47 10.02 14.64
C VAL A 207 8.21 9.18 14.53
N ILE A 208 7.05 9.81 14.39
CA ILE A 208 5.77 9.10 14.21
C ILE A 208 5.77 8.29 12.91
N ASP A 209 6.26 8.84 11.79
CA ASP A 209 6.35 8.11 10.52
C ASP A 209 7.24 6.87 10.67
N LEU A 210 8.40 6.99 11.33
CA LEU A 210 9.28 5.85 11.59
C LEU A 210 8.56 4.75 12.37
N VAL A 211 7.92 5.10 13.49
CA VAL A 211 7.23 4.14 14.37
C VAL A 211 6.06 3.47 13.64
N LEU A 212 5.19 4.26 13.00
CA LEU A 212 4.03 3.73 12.27
C LEU A 212 4.47 2.83 11.12
N ARG A 213 5.54 3.18 10.41
CA ARG A 213 6.06 2.38 9.31
C ARG A 213 6.70 1.07 9.79
N SER A 214 7.33 1.06 10.96
CA SER A 214 7.80 -0.16 11.62
C SER A 214 6.66 -1.10 12.02
N MET A 215 5.44 -0.61 12.25
CA MET A 215 4.29 -1.48 12.53
C MET A 215 3.79 -2.26 11.31
N TRP A 216 4.13 -1.79 10.10
CA TRP A 216 3.72 -2.47 8.85
C TRP A 216 4.68 -3.59 8.43
N VAL A 217 5.92 -3.57 8.91
CA VAL A 217 6.99 -4.55 8.63
C VAL A 217 6.85 -5.76 9.56
#